data_AF-A0A453NK66-F1
#
_entry.id   AF-A0A453NK66-F1
#
_cell.length_a   1.000
_cell.length_b   1.000
_cell.length_c   1.000
_cell.angle_alpha   90.00
_cell.angle_beta   90.00
_cell.angle_gamma   90.00
#
_symmetry.space_group_name_H-M   'P 1'
#
loop_
_entity.id
_entity.type
_entity.pdbx_description
1 polymer ?
#
loop_
_entity_poly.entity_id
_entity_poly.type
_entity_poly.pdbx_seq_one_letter_code
_entity_poly.pdbx_strand_id
1 'polypeptide(L)' 'MPVSFKYWDDCLDPDDMRLMWADPHVSKEWTDAGEEQGQKVHLSRDPDGEAYLTQTEIMVVAAITVQRHFKSQLDP' A
#
# COMPACT_ATOMS: atom_id res chain seq x y z
N MET A 1 18.75 -3.11 -13.96
CA MET A 1 17.63 -4.06 -13.78
C MET A 1 16.45 -3.28 -13.25
N PRO A 2 15.26 -3.35 -13.84
CA PRO A 2 14.09 -2.75 -13.21
C PRO A 2 13.92 -3.43 -11.85
N VAL A 3 13.80 -2.64 -10.79
CA VAL A 3 13.51 -3.18 -9.47
C VAL A 3 12.09 -3.73 -9.56
N SER A 4 11.96 -5.05 -9.71
CA SER A 4 10.67 -5.73 -9.72
C SER A 4 10.20 -5.82 -8.28
N PHE A 5 9.63 -4.71 -7.79
CA PHE A 5 8.86 -4.74 -6.56
C PHE A 5 7.63 -5.60 -6.82
N LYS A 6 7.63 -6.82 -6.30
CA LYS A 6 6.48 -7.73 -6.43
C LYS A 6 5.51 -7.61 -5.26
N TYR A 7 5.98 -7.05 -4.15
CA TYR A 7 5.29 -7.04 -2.87
C TYR A 7 5.37 -5.66 -2.22
N TRP A 8 4.31 -5.27 -1.54
CA TRP A 8 4.27 -4.08 -0.69
C TRP A 8 5.23 -4.18 0.49
N ASP A 9 5.42 -5.38 1.05
CA ASP A 9 6.37 -5.65 2.14
C ASP A 9 7.83 -5.37 1.77
N ASP A 10 8.18 -5.36 0.47
CA ASP A 10 9.53 -4.99 0.03
C ASP A 10 9.68 -3.47 -0.17
N CYS A 11 8.57 -2.73 -0.22
CA CYS A 11 8.51 -1.27 -0.44
C CYS A 11 8.30 -0.47 0.85
N LEU A 12 7.56 -1.04 1.81
CA LEU A 12 7.11 -0.37 3.03
C LEU A 12 7.71 -1.02 4.27
N ASP A 13 7.94 -0.21 5.29
CA ASP A 13 8.28 -0.72 6.62
C ASP A 13 7.07 -1.47 7.24
N PRO A 14 7.30 -2.38 8.21
CA PRO A 14 6.23 -3.10 8.89
C PRO A 14 5.15 -2.20 9.53
N ASP A 15 5.53 -1.02 10.02
CA ASP A 15 4.58 -0.03 10.58
C ASP A 15 3.69 0.57 9.48
N ASP A 16 4.26 0.91 8.32
CA ASP A 16 3.52 1.47 7.19
C ASP A 16 2.59 0.41 6.57
N MET A 17 3.04 -0.86 6.52
CA MET A 17 2.18 -1.99 6.15
C MET A 17 0.98 -2.14 7.08
N ARG A 18 1.17 -1.95 8.40
CA ARG A 18 0.04 -1.97 9.35
C ARG A 18 -0.93 -0.82 9.15
N LEU A 19 -0.43 0.36 8.76
CA LEU A 19 -1.29 1.50 8.42
C LEU A 19 -2.08 1.26 7.13
N MET A 20 -1.47 0.64 6.11
CA MET A 20 -2.17 0.22 4.89
C MET A 20 -3.31 -0.76 5.20
N TRP A 21 -3.02 -1.80 6.00
CA TRP A 21 -4.03 -2.76 6.45
C TRP A 21 -5.11 -2.16 7.37
N ALA A 22 -4.82 -1.04 8.05
CA ALA A 22 -5.79 -0.34 8.87
C ALA A 22 -6.78 0.49 8.05
N ASP A 23 -6.45 0.82 6.78
CA ASP A 23 -7.38 1.50 5.90
C ASP A 23 -8.46 0.52 5.38
N PRO A 24 -9.76 0.82 5.55
CA PRO A 24 -10.84 -0.09 5.18
C PRO A 24 -10.99 -0.27 3.67
N HIS A 25 -10.49 0.66 2.84
CA HIS A 25 -10.56 0.53 1.38
C HIS A 25 -9.42 -0.36 0.88
N VAL A 26 -8.19 -0.13 1.36
CA VAL A 26 -7.02 -0.95 1.00
C VAL A 26 -7.20 -2.38 1.50
N SER A 27 -7.53 -2.57 2.78
CA SER A 27 -7.73 -3.90 3.35
C SER A 27 -8.83 -4.69 2.63
N LYS A 28 -9.91 -4.01 2.22
CA LYS A 28 -10.97 -4.63 1.42
C LYS A 28 -10.46 -5.03 0.03
N GLU A 29 -9.77 -4.14 -0.68
CA GLU A 29 -9.21 -4.42 -2.01
C GLU A 29 -8.25 -5.60 -1.97
N TRP A 30 -7.36 -5.64 -0.98
CA TRP A 30 -6.42 -6.73 -0.75
C TRP A 30 -7.13 -8.04 -0.38
N THR A 31 -8.13 -8.00 0.50
CA THR A 31 -8.92 -9.19 0.86
C THR A 31 -9.72 -9.73 -0.33
N ASP A 32 -10.29 -8.84 -1.14
CA ASP A 32 -11.03 -9.21 -2.37
C ASP A 32 -10.08 -9.82 -3.42
N ALA A 33 -8.81 -9.40 -3.44
CA ALA A 33 -7.74 -10.00 -4.25
C ALA A 33 -7.19 -11.32 -3.67
N GLY A 34 -7.58 -11.71 -2.45
CA GLY A 34 -7.13 -12.92 -1.77
C GLY A 34 -5.83 -12.77 -0.98
N GLU A 35 -5.40 -11.54 -0.72
CA GLU A 35 -4.25 -11.23 0.13
C GLU A 35 -4.64 -11.30 1.62
N GLU A 36 -3.70 -11.71 2.48
CA GLU A 36 -3.94 -11.89 3.91
C GLU A 36 -2.95 -11.10 4.77
N GLN A 37 -3.45 -10.48 5.84
CA GLN A 37 -2.61 -9.74 6.77
C GLN A 37 -1.61 -10.67 7.47
N GLY A 38 -0.32 -10.38 7.31
CA GLY A 38 0.79 -11.19 7.86
C GLY A 38 1.46 -12.10 6.83
N GLN A 39 0.92 -12.20 5.62
CA GLN A 39 1.65 -12.70 4.45
C GLN A 39 2.20 -11.53 3.63
N LYS A 40 3.12 -11.84 2.69
CA LYS A 40 3.63 -10.82 1.76
C LYS A 40 2.52 -10.40 0.81
N VAL A 41 2.10 -9.14 0.88
CA VAL A 41 1.04 -8.58 0.05
C VAL A 41 1.56 -8.25 -1.33
N HIS A 42 0.95 -8.80 -2.38
CA HIS A 42 1.33 -8.49 -3.75
C HIS A 42 0.88 -7.10 -4.20
N LEU A 43 1.61 -6.51 -5.14
CA LEU A 43 1.08 -5.38 -5.91
C LEU A 43 -0.08 -5.85 -6.79
N SER A 44 -1.08 -4.97 -6.95
CA SER A 44 -2.20 -5.19 -7.87
C SER A 44 -1.70 -5.49 -9.30
N ARG A 45 -2.42 -6.36 -10.01
CA ARG A 45 -2.06 -6.76 -11.38
C ARG A 45 -3.20 -6.54 -12.33
N ASP A 46 -2.89 -5.96 -13.48
CA ASP A 46 -3.89 -5.71 -14.49
C ASP A 46 -4.21 -7.03 -15.23
N PRO A 47 -5.21 -7.06 -16.12
CA PRO A 47 -5.55 -8.27 -16.87
C PRO A 47 -4.38 -8.84 -17.70
N ASP A 48 -3.42 -8.02 -18.11
CA ASP A 48 -2.21 -8.45 -18.80
C ASP A 48 -1.12 -8.99 -17.84
N GLY A 49 -1.32 -8.86 -16.53
CA GLY A 49 -0.46 -9.40 -15.48
C GLY A 49 0.68 -8.47 -15.04
N GLU A 50 0.70 -7.23 -15.53
CA GLU A 50 1.67 -6.22 -15.13
C GLU A 50 1.28 -5.63 -13.77
N ALA A 51 2.30 -5.41 -12.94
CA ALA A 51 2.09 -4.81 -11.63
C ALA A 51 1.76 -3.33 -11.77
N TYR A 52 0.67 -2.90 -11.14
CA TYR A 52 0.28 -1.51 -11.06
C TYR A 52 -0.17 -1.17 -9.63
N LEU A 53 -0.30 0.13 -9.37
CA LEU A 53 -0.79 0.64 -8.10
C LEU A 53 -2.19 1.19 -8.32
N THR A 54 -3.15 0.75 -7.51
CA THR A 54 -4.50 1.30 -7.57
C THR A 54 -4.52 2.73 -7.03
N GLN A 55 -5.57 3.47 -7.37
CA GLN A 55 -5.79 4.78 -6.77
C GLN A 55 -5.88 4.69 -5.24
N THR A 56 -6.53 3.64 -4.72
CA THR A 56 -6.70 3.40 -3.28
C THR A 56 -5.35 3.24 -2.60
N GLU A 57 -4.51 2.37 -3.16
CA GLU A 57 -3.16 2.11 -2.63
C GLU A 57 -2.29 3.37 -2.62
N ILE A 58 -2.25 4.12 -3.75
CA ILE A 58 -1.46 5.36 -3.84
C ILE A 58 -1.95 6.40 -2.82
N MET A 59 -3.26 6.55 -2.65
CA MET A 59 -3.85 7.54 -1.73
C MET A 59 -3.42 7.27 -0.28
N VAL A 60 -3.42 6.00 0.14
CA VAL A 60 -3.02 5.64 1.51
C VAL A 60 -1.52 5.77 1.70
N VAL A 61 -0.69 5.33 0.73
CA VAL A 61 0.76 5.55 0.79
C VAL A 61 1.10 7.04 0.87
N ALA A 62 0.42 7.88 0.08
CA ALA A 62 0.59 9.32 0.14
C ALA A 62 0.21 9.87 1.52
N ALA A 63 -0.92 9.43 2.08
CA ALA A 63 -1.36 9.84 3.42
C ALA A 63 -0.37 9.43 4.51
N ILE A 64 0.13 8.19 4.49
CA ILE A 64 1.14 7.68 5.43
C ILE A 64 2.43 8.50 5.29
N THR A 65 2.90 8.72 4.06
CA THR A 65 4.10 9.51 3.79
C THR A 65 3.94 10.94 4.31
N VAL A 66 2.78 11.56 4.06
CA VAL A 66 2.47 12.91 4.55
C VAL A 66 2.47 12.94 6.08
N GLN A 67 1.79 12.01 6.75
CA GLN A 67 1.77 11.96 8.22
C GLN A 67 3.16 11.72 8.82
N ARG A 68 3.99 10.90 8.16
CA ARG A 68 5.34 10.52 8.62
C ARG A 68 6.33 11.67 8.46
N HIS A 69 6.31 12.34 7.32
CA HIS A 69 7.28 13.38 6.96
C HIS A 69 6.82 14.80 7.28
N PHE A 70 5.53 15.07 7.25
CA PHE A 70 4.93 16.38 7.49
C PHE A 70 4.15 16.40 8.80
N LYS A 71 4.78 15.97 9.90
CA LYS A 71 4.24 16.06 11.27
C LYS A 71 3.89 17.50 11.71
N SER A 72 4.34 18.51 10.97
CA SER A 72 4.08 19.92 11.24
C SER A 72 2.84 20.39 10.47
N GLN A 73 1.73 20.46 11.20
CA GLN A 73 0.65 21.43 11.04
C GLN A 73 0.19 21.70 9.59
N LEU A 74 -0.78 20.91 9.11
CA LEU A 74 -1.93 21.57 8.49
C LEU A 74 -2.72 22.18 9.65
N ASP A 75 -2.30 23.38 10.08
CA ASP A 75 -3.15 24.23 10.93
C ASP A 75 -4.43 24.53 10.12
N PRO A 76 -5.61 24.50 10.77
CA PRO A 76 -6.92 24.63 10.12
C PRO A 76 -7.11 25.91 9.30
#